data_AF-A0A2J6QAG9-F1
#
_entry.id   AF-A0A2J6QAG9-F1
#
_cell.length_a   1.000
_cell.length_b   1.000
_cell.length_c   1.000
_cell.angle_alpha   90.00
_cell.angle_beta   90.00
_cell.angle_gamma   90.00
#
_symmetry.space_group_name_H-M   'P 1'
#
loop_
_entity.id
_entity.type
_entity.pdbx_description
1 polymer ?
#
loop_
_entity_poly.entity_id
_entity_poly.type
_entity_poly.pdbx_seq_one_letter_code
_entity_poly.pdbx_strand_id
1 'polypeptide(L)'
;MLAILSLTAFAVAALANLVPDVPTLSVELGTPGLGSGSDVMPPDLTTIYINNITYGGSGCPQGTVAQYISADRHTFTIIFDSMIVSLGGGASFKGVQRADNYFSGMTQTARAEYDFATAYDDDYSKISNIDAASLVWAPCSATLPINIKSEVQLTGARATTATQALLTIDTVDGNISWIAGI
;
A
#
# COMPACT_ATOMS: atom_id res chain seq x y z
N MET A 1 59.68 -47.19 -16.76
CA MET A 1 58.77 -47.88 -15.80
C MET A 1 57.35 -47.60 -16.28
N LEU A 2 56.64 -48.68 -16.64
CA LEU A 2 55.44 -48.74 -17.48
C LEU A 2 54.20 -48.02 -16.90
N ALA A 3 53.34 -47.48 -17.77
CA ALA A 3 52.01 -48.07 -18.05
C ALA A 3 51.27 -47.32 -19.18
N ILE A 4 50.90 -48.06 -20.23
CA ILE A 4 50.04 -47.65 -21.35
C ILE A 4 48.66 -48.26 -21.13
N LEU A 5 47.62 -47.48 -21.45
CA LEU A 5 46.20 -47.83 -21.48
C LEU A 5 45.92 -49.20 -22.12
N SER A 6 45.00 -49.97 -21.53
CA SER A 6 44.02 -50.74 -22.32
C SER A 6 42.78 -51.08 -21.48
N LEU A 7 41.70 -51.36 -22.21
CA LEU A 7 40.31 -51.07 -21.92
C LEU A 7 39.54 -52.37 -21.58
N THR A 8 38.41 -52.18 -20.88
CA THR A 8 37.23 -53.07 -20.75
C THR A 8 37.32 -54.36 -19.93
N ALA A 9 36.46 -54.45 -18.90
CA ALA A 9 35.44 -55.49 -18.83
C ALA A 9 34.28 -55.05 -17.91
N PHE A 10 33.07 -55.38 -18.37
CA PHE A 10 31.74 -55.04 -17.84
C PHE A 10 31.52 -55.38 -16.36
N ALA A 11 30.89 -54.46 -15.63
CA ALA A 11 30.20 -54.77 -14.38
C ALA A 11 28.69 -54.57 -14.58
N VAL A 12 27.93 -55.66 -14.44
CA VAL A 12 26.47 -55.66 -14.36
C VAL A 12 26.10 -55.19 -12.95
N ALA A 13 25.46 -54.02 -12.84
CA ALA A 13 24.94 -53.53 -11.57
C ALA A 13 23.60 -54.23 -11.26
N ALA A 14 23.60 -55.00 -10.17
CA ALA A 14 22.40 -55.53 -9.54
C ALA A 14 21.61 -54.38 -8.87
N LEU A 15 20.30 -54.31 -9.14
CA LEU A 15 19.37 -53.45 -8.41
C LEU A 15 18.98 -54.17 -7.11
N ALA A 16 19.54 -53.73 -5.99
CA ALA A 16 19.09 -54.09 -4.65
C ALA A 16 18.67 -52.84 -3.88
N ASN A 17 17.44 -52.90 -3.38
CA ASN A 17 16.70 -51.96 -2.54
C ASN A 17 17.53 -51.17 -1.52
N LEU A 18 17.26 -49.86 -1.38
CA LEU A 18 17.15 -49.17 -0.10
C LEU A 18 16.11 -48.04 -0.22
N VAL A 19 14.89 -48.29 0.25
CA VAL A 19 13.85 -47.27 0.47
C VAL A 19 14.19 -46.60 1.79
N PRO A 20 14.48 -45.28 1.86
CA PRO A 20 14.48 -44.58 3.13
C PRO A 20 13.04 -44.31 3.55
N ASP A 21 12.70 -44.75 4.77
CA ASP A 21 11.45 -44.48 5.46
C ASP A 21 11.14 -42.97 5.45
N VAL A 22 10.21 -42.54 4.59
CA VAL A 22 9.56 -41.25 4.72
C VAL A 22 8.34 -41.47 5.62
N PRO A 23 8.19 -40.73 6.74
CA PRO A 23 6.96 -40.77 7.51
C PRO A 23 5.81 -40.29 6.62
N THR A 24 4.92 -41.20 6.23
CA THR A 24 3.68 -40.84 5.55
C THR A 24 2.80 -40.10 6.55
N LEU A 25 2.76 -38.78 6.43
CA LEU A 25 1.74 -37.96 7.06
C LEU A 25 0.41 -38.27 6.35
N SER A 26 -0.32 -39.26 6.85
CA SER A 26 -1.68 -39.53 6.40
C SER A 26 -2.58 -38.42 6.94
N VAL A 27 -2.68 -37.32 6.20
CA VAL A 27 -3.82 -36.41 6.30
C VAL A 27 -5.00 -37.20 5.77
N GLU A 28 -5.91 -37.63 6.65
CA GLU A 28 -7.25 -38.01 6.22
C GLU A 28 -7.83 -36.80 5.50
N LEU A 29 -7.93 -36.90 4.17
CA LEU A 29 -8.90 -36.12 3.42
C LEU A 29 -10.26 -36.60 3.91
N GLY A 30 -10.77 -35.93 4.96
CA GLY A 30 -12.20 -35.96 5.24
C GLY A 30 -12.90 -35.72 3.91
N THR A 31 -13.76 -36.64 3.52
CA THR A 31 -14.58 -36.50 2.33
C THR A 31 -15.20 -35.10 2.37
N PRO A 32 -15.03 -34.26 1.33
CA PRO A 32 -15.80 -33.03 1.27
C PRO A 32 -17.25 -33.50 1.24
N GLY A 33 -17.96 -33.28 2.35
CA GLY A 33 -19.40 -33.30 2.31
C GLY A 33 -19.78 -32.34 1.18
N LEU A 34 -20.41 -32.88 0.14
CA LEU A 34 -21.10 -32.11 -0.89
C LEU A 34 -22.27 -31.38 -0.21
N GLY A 35 -21.94 -30.37 0.59
CA GLY A 35 -22.82 -29.25 0.81
C GLY A 35 -22.84 -28.48 -0.49
N SER A 36 -24.01 -28.36 -1.10
CA SER A 36 -24.28 -27.49 -2.23
C SER A 36 -24.11 -26.02 -1.80
N GLY A 37 -22.87 -25.58 -1.61
CA GLY A 37 -22.46 -24.19 -1.42
C GLY A 37 -22.04 -23.58 -2.75
N SER A 38 -22.78 -23.86 -3.82
CA SER A 38 -22.66 -23.17 -5.10
C SER A 38 -23.58 -21.97 -5.03
N ASP A 39 -23.12 -20.90 -4.39
CA ASP A 39 -23.54 -19.51 -4.65
C ASP A 39 -22.86 -18.59 -3.62
N VAL A 40 -21.52 -18.56 -3.63
CA VAL A 40 -20.87 -17.26 -3.39
C VAL A 40 -21.04 -16.53 -4.71
N MET A 41 -22.20 -15.90 -4.90
CA MET A 41 -22.36 -14.93 -5.98
C MET A 41 -21.19 -13.96 -5.87
N PRO A 42 -20.37 -13.77 -6.92
CA PRO A 42 -19.30 -12.78 -6.90
C PRO A 42 -19.91 -11.49 -6.38
N PRO A 43 -19.35 -10.90 -5.31
CA PRO A 43 -19.95 -9.72 -4.71
C PRO A 43 -20.05 -8.65 -5.79
N ASP A 44 -21.25 -8.09 -5.91
CA ASP A 44 -21.52 -7.04 -6.87
C ASP A 44 -20.68 -5.82 -6.51
N LEU A 45 -19.65 -5.55 -7.32
CA LEU A 45 -18.71 -4.45 -7.10
C LEU A 45 -19.36 -3.07 -7.27
N THR A 46 -20.58 -2.97 -7.82
CA THR A 46 -21.32 -1.71 -7.88
C THR A 46 -21.80 -1.23 -6.50
N THR A 47 -21.76 -2.12 -5.49
CA THR A 47 -22.13 -1.79 -4.11
C THR A 47 -21.00 -1.16 -3.30
N ILE A 48 -19.77 -1.14 -3.83
CA ILE A 48 -18.61 -0.59 -3.15
C ILE A 48 -18.27 0.78 -3.73
N TYR A 49 -18.54 1.85 -2.99
CA TYR A 49 -18.34 3.21 -3.47
C TYR A 49 -17.98 4.18 -2.34
N ILE A 50 -17.37 5.31 -2.71
CA ILE A 50 -17.11 6.42 -1.78
C ILE A 50 -18.43 7.13 -1.48
N ASN A 51 -18.88 7.06 -0.23
CA ASN A 51 -20.14 7.68 0.19
C ASN A 51 -19.97 9.16 0.57
N ASN A 52 -18.93 9.48 1.34
CA ASN A 52 -18.64 10.83 1.79
C ASN A 52 -17.15 10.97 2.12
N ILE A 53 -16.64 12.20 2.07
CA ILE A 53 -15.32 12.57 2.57
C ILE A 53 -15.51 13.51 3.74
N THR A 54 -14.77 13.25 4.82
CA THR A 54 -14.68 14.13 5.97
C THR A 54 -13.21 14.46 6.19
N TYR A 55 -12.90 15.74 6.36
CA TYR A 55 -11.54 16.20 6.59
C TYR A 55 -11.43 16.96 7.92
N GLY A 56 -10.22 16.97 8.45
CA GLY A 56 -9.87 17.69 9.67
C GLY A 56 -8.37 17.72 9.88
N GLY A 57 -7.89 18.72 10.61
CA GLY A 57 -6.47 18.90 10.89
C GLY A 57 -6.14 20.36 11.20
N SER A 58 -4.90 20.60 11.60
CA SER A 58 -4.40 21.96 11.87
C SER A 58 -3.83 22.66 10.63
N GLY A 59 -3.60 21.91 9.54
CA GLY A 59 -2.99 22.42 8.30
C GLY A 59 -3.96 23.11 7.34
N CYS A 60 -5.28 22.89 7.50
CA CYS A 60 -6.32 23.50 6.68
C CYS A 60 -7.51 23.87 7.56
N PRO A 61 -7.95 25.15 7.57
CA PRO A 61 -9.18 25.53 8.26
C PRO A 61 -10.40 24.75 7.74
N GLN A 62 -11.39 24.54 8.60
CA GLN A 62 -12.67 23.98 8.17
C GLN A 62 -13.30 24.90 7.11
N GLY A 63 -13.75 24.31 6.00
CA GLY A 63 -14.33 25.04 4.86
C GLY A 63 -13.35 25.44 3.76
N THR A 64 -12.04 25.25 3.93
CA THR A 64 -11.01 25.61 2.92
C THR A 64 -10.50 24.42 2.11
N VAL A 65 -11.23 23.31 2.18
CA VAL A 65 -10.93 22.11 1.42
C VAL A 65 -12.09 21.85 0.50
N ALA A 66 -11.82 21.89 -0.80
CA ALA A 66 -12.80 21.45 -1.79
C ALA A 66 -12.63 19.95 -2.01
N GLN A 67 -13.77 19.24 -2.05
CA GLN A 67 -13.80 17.81 -2.26
C GLN A 67 -14.63 17.50 -3.50
N TYR A 68 -14.11 16.60 -4.33
CA TYR A 68 -14.79 16.08 -5.50
C TYR A 68 -14.76 14.56 -5.44
N ILE A 69 -15.93 13.94 -5.63
CA ILE A 69 -16.06 12.49 -5.79
C ILE A 69 -16.61 12.29 -7.20
N SER A 70 -15.95 11.43 -7.97
CA SER A 70 -16.36 11.11 -9.34
C SER A 70 -17.77 10.51 -9.39
N ALA A 71 -18.42 10.59 -10.55
CA ALA A 71 -19.77 10.04 -10.73
C ALA A 71 -19.84 8.52 -10.51
N ASP A 72 -18.77 7.80 -10.85
CA ASP A 72 -18.60 6.37 -10.57
C ASP A 72 -18.25 6.09 -9.09
N ARG A 73 -17.98 7.14 -8.30
CA ARG A 73 -17.65 7.09 -6.87
C ARG A 73 -16.42 6.24 -6.52
N HIS A 74 -15.51 6.03 -7.46
CA HIS A 74 -14.25 5.30 -7.25
C HIS A 74 -13.01 6.20 -7.22
N THR A 75 -13.16 7.45 -7.63
CA THR A 75 -12.10 8.45 -7.64
C THR A 75 -12.51 9.64 -6.78
N PHE A 76 -11.54 10.18 -6.06
CA PHE A 76 -11.75 11.40 -5.31
C PHE A 76 -10.58 12.35 -5.51
N THR A 77 -10.89 13.64 -5.42
CA THR A 77 -9.91 14.72 -5.42
C THR A 77 -10.19 15.59 -4.21
N ILE A 78 -9.14 15.86 -3.45
CA ILE A 78 -9.14 16.82 -2.35
C ILE A 78 -8.22 17.96 -2.76
N ILE A 79 -8.78 19.16 -2.81
CA ILE A 79 -8.05 20.40 -3.10
C ILE A 79 -7.85 21.15 -1.79
N PHE A 80 -6.62 21.51 -1.51
CA PHE A 80 -6.19 22.21 -0.33
C PHE A 80 -5.83 23.64 -0.68
N ASP A 81 -6.67 24.60 -0.27
CA ASP A 81 -6.39 26.01 -0.55
C ASP A 81 -5.17 26.55 0.23
N SER A 82 -4.79 25.90 1.35
CA SER A 82 -3.82 26.48 2.30
C SER A 82 -3.00 25.47 3.11
N MET A 83 -2.68 24.29 2.57
CA MET A 83 -1.82 23.34 3.29
C MET A 83 -0.34 23.72 3.13
N ILE A 84 0.08 24.72 3.90
CA ILE A 84 1.39 25.37 3.78
C ILE A 84 2.19 25.19 5.06
N VAL A 85 3.44 24.78 4.92
CA VAL A 85 4.44 24.87 6.00
C VAL A 85 5.58 25.74 5.52
N SER A 86 5.95 26.73 6.33
CA SER A 86 7.06 27.65 6.04
C SER A 86 8.08 27.65 7.17
N LEU A 87 9.37 27.65 6.83
CA LEU A 87 10.48 27.89 7.76
C LEU A 87 11.30 29.09 7.31
N GLY A 88 11.66 29.98 8.23
CA GLY A 88 12.57 31.09 7.96
C GLY A 88 14.04 30.71 8.22
N GLY A 89 14.89 30.90 7.21
CA GLY A 89 16.35 30.97 7.30
C GLY A 89 17.11 29.99 6.39
N GLY A 90 18.11 30.50 5.65
CA GLY A 90 18.94 29.80 4.66
C GLY A 90 19.95 28.77 5.18
N ALA A 91 19.50 27.67 5.76
CA ALA A 91 20.32 26.47 5.96
C ALA A 91 19.56 25.21 5.52
N SER A 92 20.29 24.12 5.28
CA SER A 92 19.79 22.81 4.84
C SER A 92 18.43 22.48 5.44
N PHE A 93 17.42 22.39 4.59
CA PHE A 93 16.08 22.00 4.96
C PHE A 93 15.82 20.57 4.52
N LYS A 94 15.06 19.84 5.34
CA LYS A 94 14.45 18.57 4.97
C LYS A 94 12.94 18.78 4.96
N GLY A 95 12.34 18.70 3.79
CA GLY A 95 10.90 18.58 3.65
C GLY A 95 10.49 17.11 3.67
N VAL A 96 9.35 16.81 4.27
CA VAL A 96 8.74 15.48 4.27
C VAL A 96 7.27 15.66 3.93
N GLN A 97 6.81 14.95 2.91
CA GLN A 97 5.39 14.73 2.64
C GLN A 97 5.06 13.28 3.00
N ARG A 98 4.03 13.07 3.81
CA ARG A 98 3.60 11.75 4.25
C ARG A 98 2.08 11.59 4.12
N ALA A 99 1.66 10.39 3.73
CA ALA A 99 0.27 9.96 3.77
C ALA A 99 0.16 8.63 4.54
N ASP A 100 -0.61 8.64 5.62
CA ASP A 100 -0.94 7.46 6.41
C ASP A 100 -2.34 6.96 6.04
N ASN A 101 -2.43 5.76 5.49
CA ASN A 101 -3.65 5.17 4.98
C ASN A 101 -4.06 4.00 5.87
N TYR A 102 -5.15 4.19 6.60
CA TYR A 102 -5.74 3.16 7.44
C TYR A 102 -7.11 2.77 6.91
N PHE A 103 -7.22 1.55 6.42
CA PHE A 103 -8.49 0.95 6.02
C PHE A 103 -9.03 0.17 7.21
N SER A 104 -10.35 0.25 7.44
CA SER A 104 -11.00 -0.52 8.50
C SER A 104 -10.55 -1.98 8.46
N GLY A 105 -10.16 -2.52 9.61
CA GLY A 105 -9.68 -3.88 9.86
C GLY A 105 -8.31 -4.27 9.29
N MET A 106 -7.53 -3.31 8.80
CA MET A 106 -6.09 -3.52 8.69
C MET A 106 -5.43 -3.59 10.07
N THR A 107 -4.42 -4.45 10.20
CA THR A 107 -3.59 -4.57 11.41
C THR A 107 -2.49 -3.52 11.49
N GLN A 108 -2.08 -2.95 10.34
CA GLN A 108 -1.07 -1.90 10.24
C GLN A 108 -1.53 -0.81 9.28
N THR A 109 -1.22 0.44 9.59
CA THR A 109 -1.42 1.59 8.70
C THR A 109 -0.38 1.55 7.59
N ALA A 110 -0.82 1.65 6.33
CA ALA A 110 0.09 1.73 5.20
C ALA A 110 0.56 3.18 4.99
N ARG A 111 1.86 3.38 4.87
CA ARG A 111 2.48 4.71 4.81
C ARG A 111 3.14 4.96 3.47
N ALA A 112 2.79 6.08 2.83
CA ALA A 112 3.58 6.68 1.77
C ALA A 112 4.38 7.84 2.35
N GLU A 113 5.67 7.95 2.02
CA GLU A 113 6.51 9.07 2.45
C GLU A 113 7.44 9.50 1.31
N TYR A 114 7.59 10.80 1.13
CA TYR A 114 8.52 11.41 0.19
C TYR A 114 9.35 12.49 0.90
N ASP A 115 10.66 12.33 0.80
CA ASP A 115 11.64 13.25 1.38
C ASP A 115 12.17 14.22 0.33
N PHE A 116 12.06 15.52 0.61
CA PHE A 116 12.71 16.61 -0.11
C PHE A 116 14.02 16.94 0.60
N ALA A 117 15.10 16.26 0.20
CA ALA A 117 16.41 16.37 0.86
C ALA A 117 17.31 17.50 0.33
N THR A 118 16.96 18.09 -0.82
CA THR A 118 17.69 19.20 -1.43
C THR A 118 16.75 20.37 -1.68
N ALA A 119 17.33 21.55 -1.92
CA ALA A 119 16.54 22.68 -2.37
C ALA A 119 15.77 22.31 -3.65
N TYR A 120 14.47 22.52 -3.61
CA TYR A 120 13.53 22.30 -4.70
C TYR A 120 12.69 23.56 -4.82
N ASP A 121 12.71 24.17 -6.02
CA ASP A 121 12.08 25.45 -6.32
C ASP A 121 11.28 25.29 -7.62
N ASP A 122 10.27 24.42 -7.57
CA ASP A 122 9.35 24.13 -8.67
C ASP A 122 8.08 23.46 -8.11
N ASP A 123 7.09 23.24 -8.98
CA ASP A 123 5.93 22.39 -8.68
C ASP A 123 6.36 20.92 -8.60
N TYR A 124 5.65 20.13 -7.80
CA TYR A 124 5.90 18.69 -7.70
C TYR A 124 4.62 17.87 -7.84
N SER A 125 4.74 16.70 -8.46
CA SER A 125 3.73 15.66 -8.45
C SER A 125 4.35 14.36 -7.97
N LYS A 126 3.70 13.72 -6.99
CA LYS A 126 4.14 12.43 -6.43
C LYS A 126 2.98 11.46 -6.42
N ILE A 127 3.20 10.31 -7.04
CA ILE A 127 2.26 9.19 -7.03
C ILE A 127 2.71 8.23 -5.96
N SER A 128 1.78 7.82 -5.10
CA SER A 128 2.00 6.81 -4.07
C SER A 128 1.10 5.62 -4.34
N ASN A 129 1.70 4.46 -4.63
CA ASN A 129 0.97 3.21 -4.76
C ASN A 129 1.01 2.51 -3.41
N ILE A 130 -0.17 2.28 -2.82
CA ILE A 130 -0.30 1.60 -1.55
C ILE A 130 -0.99 0.27 -1.79
N ASP A 131 -0.21 -0.81 -1.72
CA ASP A 131 -0.73 -2.17 -1.74
C ASP A 131 -1.26 -2.52 -0.34
N ALA A 132 -2.43 -1.97 -0.02
CA ALA A 132 -3.15 -2.23 1.21
C ALA A 132 -4.34 -3.13 0.93
N ALA A 133 -4.18 -4.42 1.19
CA ALA A 133 -5.31 -5.34 1.25
C ALA A 133 -5.99 -5.22 2.61
N SER A 134 -7.16 -4.57 2.66
CA SER A 134 -8.08 -4.78 3.78
C SER A 134 -8.84 -6.07 3.53
N LEU A 135 -8.55 -7.11 4.33
CA LEU A 135 -9.33 -8.36 4.34
C LEU A 135 -10.61 -8.20 5.18
N VAL A 136 -11.24 -7.02 5.15
CA VAL A 136 -12.51 -6.82 5.83
C VAL A 136 -13.64 -7.18 4.90
N TRP A 137 -14.24 -8.31 5.20
CA TRP A 137 -15.59 -8.61 4.74
C TRP A 137 -16.53 -7.52 5.27
N ALA A 138 -16.87 -6.55 4.44
CA ALA A 138 -17.93 -5.62 4.77
C ALA A 138 -19.24 -6.43 4.77
N PRO A 139 -19.94 -6.58 5.92
CA PRO A 139 -21.30 -7.12 5.85
C PRO A 139 -22.13 -6.25 4.93
N CYS A 140 -23.08 -6.84 4.21
CA CYS A 140 -23.89 -6.12 3.24
C CYS A 140 -24.48 -4.85 3.86
N SER A 141 -24.28 -3.70 3.22
CA SER A 141 -24.71 -2.36 3.68
C SER A 141 -23.89 -1.71 4.80
N ALA A 142 -22.72 -2.24 5.16
CA ALA A 142 -21.82 -1.57 6.10
C ALA A 142 -21.03 -0.44 5.44
N THR A 143 -21.00 0.74 6.06
CA THR A 143 -20.04 1.80 5.72
C THR A 143 -18.78 1.59 6.54
N LEU A 144 -17.67 1.27 5.87
CA LEU A 144 -16.37 1.14 6.51
C LEU A 144 -15.56 2.43 6.34
N PRO A 145 -15.01 3.01 7.43
CA PRO A 145 -14.20 4.20 7.32
C PRO A 145 -12.84 3.87 6.69
N ILE A 146 -12.40 4.76 5.80
CA ILE A 146 -11.01 4.87 5.36
C ILE A 146 -10.49 6.17 5.97
N ASN A 147 -9.37 6.09 6.69
CA ASN A 147 -8.73 7.25 7.29
C ASN A 147 -7.42 7.50 6.55
N ILE A 148 -7.35 8.60 5.83
CA ILE A 148 -6.15 9.08 5.16
C ILE A 148 -5.68 10.32 5.89
N LYS A 149 -4.49 10.24 6.50
CA LYS A 149 -3.85 11.40 7.12
C LYS A 149 -2.72 11.88 6.23
N SER A 150 -2.96 13.01 5.56
CA SER A 150 -1.94 13.75 4.82
C SER A 150 -1.21 14.73 5.74
N GLU A 151 0.12 14.72 5.69
CA GLU A 151 0.98 15.55 6.51
C GLU A 151 2.16 16.09 5.69
N VAL A 152 2.45 17.38 5.86
CA VAL A 152 3.72 17.96 5.44
C VAL A 152 4.49 18.46 6.64
N GLN A 153 5.80 18.29 6.59
CA GLN A 153 6.71 18.76 7.61
C GLN A 153 7.93 19.40 6.94
N LEU A 154 8.34 20.55 7.44
CA LEU A 154 9.64 21.12 7.16
C LEU A 154 10.47 21.06 8.44
N THR A 155 11.73 20.66 8.31
CA THR A 155 12.74 20.73 9.38
C THR A 155 13.99 21.42 8.85
N GLY A 156 14.63 22.25 9.67
CA GLY A 156 15.81 23.00 9.26
C GLY A 156 16.37 23.86 10.40
N ALA A 157 17.62 24.29 10.26
CA ALA A 157 18.23 25.20 11.22
C ALA A 157 17.75 26.64 10.98
N ARG A 158 17.31 27.32 12.03
CA ARG A 158 16.91 28.74 11.99
C ARG A 158 18.14 29.60 11.69
N ALA A 159 18.25 30.14 10.48
CA ALA A 159 19.32 31.06 10.10
C ALA A 159 18.88 32.53 10.21
N THR A 160 19.86 33.44 10.29
CA THR A 160 19.67 34.89 10.49
C THR A 160 19.50 35.70 9.19
N THR A 161 19.53 35.03 8.03
CA THR A 161 19.31 35.63 6.70
C THR A 161 17.92 35.30 6.13
N ALA A 162 17.40 36.19 5.27
CA ALA A 162 16.00 36.25 4.84
C ALA A 162 15.49 35.13 3.90
N THR A 163 16.20 34.02 3.73
CA THR A 163 15.78 32.93 2.84
C THR A 163 14.67 32.11 3.51
N GLN A 164 13.49 31.99 2.91
CA GLN A 164 12.38 31.19 3.43
C GLN A 164 12.29 29.86 2.67
N ALA A 165 12.00 28.77 3.38
CA ALA A 165 11.62 27.49 2.79
C ALA A 165 10.11 27.32 2.90
N LEU A 166 9.47 26.89 1.81
CA LEU A 166 8.04 26.70 1.70
C LEU A 166 7.76 25.30 1.16
N LEU A 167 6.82 24.58 1.77
CA LEU A 167 6.29 23.32 1.26
C LEU A 167 4.77 23.36 1.31
N THR A 168 4.15 23.13 0.17
CA THR A 168 2.70 23.25 -0.02
C THR A 168 2.15 22.01 -0.69
N ILE A 169 0.98 21.55 -0.23
CA ILE A 169 0.14 20.63 -1.02
C ILE A 169 -1.01 21.43 -1.60
N ASP A 170 -1.17 21.36 -2.92
CA ASP A 170 -2.31 21.95 -3.63
C ASP A 170 -3.44 20.91 -3.78
N THR A 171 -3.17 19.74 -4.37
CA THR A 171 -4.17 18.70 -4.56
C THR A 171 -3.68 17.31 -4.14
N VAL A 172 -4.63 16.48 -3.72
CA VAL A 172 -4.45 15.03 -3.55
C VAL A 172 -5.55 14.33 -4.33
N ASP A 173 -5.14 13.60 -5.35
CA ASP A 173 -6.00 12.71 -6.13
C ASP A 173 -5.82 11.27 -5.66
N GLY A 174 -6.93 10.57 -5.49
CA GLY A 174 -6.95 9.17 -5.08
C GLY A 174 -7.89 8.35 -5.94
N ASN A 175 -7.44 7.16 -6.32
CA ASN A 175 -8.27 6.12 -6.92
C ASN A 175 -8.26 4.90 -6.00
N ILE A 176 -9.44 4.33 -5.75
CA ILE A 176 -9.58 3.12 -4.96
C ILE A 176 -10.06 1.98 -5.86
N SER A 177 -9.25 0.93 -5.92
CA SER A 177 -9.57 -0.31 -6.62
C SER A 177 -9.87 -1.42 -5.61
N TRP A 178 -10.86 -2.25 -5.94
CA TRP A 178 -11.33 -3.33 -5.06
C TRP A 178 -11.15 -4.68 -5.75
N ILE A 179 -10.71 -5.67 -4.98
CA ILE A 179 -10.70 -7.07 -5.39
C ILE A 179 -11.57 -7.79 -4.39
N ALA A 180 -12.49 -8.62 -4.87
CA ALA A 180 -13.42 -9.33 -4.03
C ALA A 180 -13.46 -10.82 -4.39
N GLY A 181 -13.51 -11.67 -3.37
CA GLY A 181 -13.42 -13.13 -3.50
C GLY A 181 -11.98 -13.66 -3.31
N ILE A 182 -11.80 -14.45 -2.26
CA ILE A 182 -10.80 -15.52 -2.17
C ILE A 182 -11.53 -16.84 -1.99
#